data_AF-A0A1M7K301-F1
#
_entry.id   AF-A0A1M7K301-F1
#
_cell.length_a   1.000
_cell.length_b   1.000
_cell.length_c   1.000
_cell.angle_alpha   90.00
_cell.angle_beta   90.00
_cell.angle_gamma   90.00
#
_symmetry.space_group_name_H-M   'P 1'
#
loop_
_entity.id
_entity.type
_entity.pdbx_description
1 polymer ?
#
loop_
_entity_poly.entity_id
_entity_poly.type
_entity_poly.pdbx_seq_one_letter_code
_entity_poly.pdbx_strand_id
1 'polypeptide(L)'
;MKHYNDFLIVGIDHGYGNIKTANTVTPTGITKLDAAPTFTKNTLFFEGNYYQIGEGHKEYLADKWQDDDNYLFTLMGIARELNREGITSAKVYLAVGLPITWVGRQRESFRQYMLQRESVDFKYEEKLYSVRIIGCYVYPQGCGCPVDTSAKQKHRPRRQPRPLPWWRS
;
A
#
# COMPACT_ATOMS: atom_id res chain seq x y z
N MET A 1 0.57 8.34 -4.06
CA MET A 1 1.17 8.45 -2.71
C MET A 1 0.78 9.76 -2.04
N LYS A 2 0.79 9.84 -0.70
CA LYS A 2 0.65 11.12 0.05
C LYS A 2 1.86 11.33 0.97
N HIS A 3 2.28 12.58 1.14
CA HIS A 3 3.38 12.98 2.03
C HIS A 3 2.85 13.43 3.39
N TYR A 4 3.47 12.95 4.46
CA TYR A 4 3.28 13.42 5.82
C TYR A 4 4.68 13.65 6.40
N ASN A 5 4.88 14.74 7.16
CA ASN A 5 6.18 15.22 7.68
C ASN A 5 7.36 14.23 7.58
N ASP A 6 7.26 13.09 8.27
CA ASP A 6 8.36 12.11 8.38
C ASP A 6 8.15 10.78 7.62
N PHE A 7 7.01 10.59 6.94
CA PHE A 7 6.67 9.33 6.25
C PHE A 7 5.71 9.49 5.06
N LEU A 8 5.70 8.48 4.19
CA LEU A 8 4.85 8.43 2.99
C LEU A 8 3.70 7.45 3.20
N ILE A 9 2.50 7.81 2.77
CA ILE A 9 1.36 6.88 2.72
C ILE A 9 1.26 6.28 1.32
N VAL A 10 1.43 4.96 1.25
CA VAL A 10 1.34 4.19 0.01
C VAL A 10 0.07 3.35 0.05
N GLY A 11 -0.85 3.65 -0.86
CA GLY A 11 -2.11 2.90 -1.03
C GLY A 11 -1.95 1.79 -2.06
N ILE A 12 -2.33 0.57 -1.70
CA ILE A 12 -2.25 -0.62 -2.57
C ILE A 12 -3.55 -1.42 -2.44
N ASP A 13 -4.25 -1.63 -3.55
CA ASP A 13 -5.45 -2.47 -3.60
C ASP A 13 -5.12 -3.82 -4.23
N HIS A 14 -5.24 -4.88 -3.44
CA HIS A 14 -4.92 -6.26 -3.81
C HIS A 14 -6.12 -6.93 -4.47
N GLY A 15 -6.52 -6.45 -5.64
CA GLY A 15 -7.62 -7.00 -6.41
C GLY A 15 -7.28 -8.37 -7.01
N TYR A 16 -8.28 -9.25 -7.15
CA TYR A 16 -8.09 -10.61 -7.68
C TYR A 16 -7.35 -10.66 -9.03
N GLY A 17 -7.69 -9.77 -9.97
CA GLY A 17 -7.06 -9.72 -11.29
C GLY A 17 -5.95 -8.67 -11.43
N ASN A 18 -5.96 -7.65 -10.56
CA ASN A 18 -5.01 -6.55 -10.65
C ASN A 18 -4.65 -6.01 -9.27
N ILE A 19 -3.36 -5.72 -9.10
CA ILE A 19 -2.83 -4.86 -8.05
C ILE A 19 -2.89 -3.42 -8.53
N LYS A 20 -3.48 -2.53 -7.72
CA LYS A 20 -3.58 -1.11 -8.06
C LYS A 20 -2.89 -0.26 -7.01
N THR A 21 -2.12 0.71 -7.48
CA THR A 21 -1.63 1.83 -6.66
C THR A 21 -2.30 3.12 -7.12
N ALA A 22 -1.97 4.25 -6.50
CA ALA A 22 -2.49 5.55 -6.91
C ALA A 22 -2.14 5.89 -8.37
N ASN A 23 -1.02 5.40 -8.89
CA ASN A 23 -0.52 5.73 -10.22
C ASN A 23 -0.46 4.55 -11.19
N THR A 24 -0.75 3.32 -10.75
CA THR A 24 -0.48 2.14 -11.56
C THR A 24 -1.51 1.03 -11.39
N VAL A 25 -1.66 0.23 -12.45
CA VAL A 25 -2.44 -1.01 -12.46
C VAL A 25 -1.52 -2.10 -12.99
N THR A 26 -1.38 -3.19 -12.24
CA THR A 26 -0.53 -4.34 -12.57
C THR A 26 -1.37 -5.61 -12.52
N PRO A 27 -1.31 -6.49 -13.53
CA PRO A 27 -1.90 -7.82 -13.42
C PRO A 27 -1.31 -8.60 -12.22
N THR A 28 -2.11 -9.46 -11.61
CA THR A 28 -1.70 -10.32 -10.47
C THR A 28 -0.87 -11.54 -10.87
N GLY A 29 -0.34 -11.59 -12.09
CA GLY A 29 0.60 -12.62 -12.48
C GLY A 29 1.94 -12.45 -11.76
N ILE A 30 2.44 -13.53 -11.15
CA ILE A 30 3.79 -13.58 -10.58
C ILE A 30 4.45 -14.90 -10.92
N THR A 31 5.71 -14.85 -11.34
CA THR A 31 6.51 -16.03 -11.66
C THR A 31 7.87 -15.91 -11.00
N LYS A 32 8.21 -16.87 -10.16
CA LYS A 32 9.56 -16.99 -9.61
C LYS A 32 10.52 -17.44 -10.71
N LEU A 33 11.68 -16.80 -10.80
CA LEU A 33 12.72 -17.11 -11.78
C LEU A 33 13.88 -17.85 -11.10
N ASP A 34 14.45 -18.83 -11.80
CA ASP A 34 15.59 -19.60 -11.31
C ASP A 34 16.92 -18.83 -11.37
N ALA A 35 16.99 -17.81 -12.23
CA ALA A 35 18.17 -16.98 -12.43
C ALA A 35 17.80 -15.51 -12.69
N ALA A 36 18.78 -14.62 -12.63
CA ALA A 36 18.61 -13.22 -12.97
C ALA A 36 18.16 -13.09 -14.44
N PRO A 37 17.06 -12.38 -14.73
CA PRO A 37 16.60 -12.22 -16.09
C PRO A 37 17.47 -11.21 -16.86
N THR A 38 17.60 -11.41 -18.17
CA THR A 38 18.29 -10.47 -19.08
C THR A 38 17.56 -9.12 -19.16
N PHE A 39 16.22 -9.14 -19.07
CA PHE A 39 15.37 -7.95 -19.01
C PHE A 39 14.75 -7.84 -17.63
N THR A 40 14.94 -6.70 -16.99
CA THR A 40 14.62 -6.50 -15.56
C THR A 40 13.30 -5.76 -15.34
N LYS A 41 12.56 -5.51 -16.43
CA LYS A 41 11.28 -4.82 -16.39
C LYS A 41 10.27 -5.63 -15.59
N ASN A 42 9.60 -4.97 -14.65
CA ASN A 42 8.72 -5.58 -13.65
C ASN A 42 9.37 -6.72 -12.84
N THR A 43 10.69 -6.79 -12.77
CA THR A 43 11.39 -7.80 -11.98
C THR A 43 11.65 -7.29 -10.57
N LEU A 44 11.20 -8.05 -9.58
CA LEU A 44 11.50 -7.88 -8.16
C LEU A 44 12.56 -8.90 -7.75
N PHE A 45 13.60 -8.46 -7.04
CA PHE A 45 14.54 -9.34 -6.35
C PHE A 45 14.42 -9.11 -4.85
N PHE A 46 14.08 -10.18 -4.14
CA PHE A 46 13.81 -10.17 -2.71
C PHE A 46 14.24 -11.52 -2.11
N GLU A 47 14.96 -11.47 -1.00
CA GLU A 47 15.46 -12.65 -0.27
C GLU A 47 16.21 -13.67 -1.14
N GLY A 48 17.05 -13.20 -2.07
CA GLY A 48 17.84 -14.08 -2.93
C GLY A 48 17.07 -14.66 -4.12
N ASN A 49 15.80 -14.31 -4.28
CA ASN A 49 14.94 -14.83 -5.35
C ASN A 49 14.51 -13.72 -6.31
N TYR A 50 14.42 -14.06 -7.60
CA TYR A 50 13.88 -13.18 -8.63
C TYR A 50 12.42 -13.52 -8.92
N TYR A 51 11.60 -12.49 -9.12
CA TYR A 51 10.18 -12.59 -9.39
C TYR A 51 9.81 -11.67 -10.55
N GLN A 52 9.23 -12.24 -11.61
CA GLN A 52 8.63 -11.49 -12.71
C GLN A 52 7.17 -11.19 -12.38
N ILE A 53 6.78 -9.91 -12.41
CA ILE A 53 5.45 -9.45 -12.01
C ILE A 53 4.69 -8.88 -13.22
N GLY A 54 3.40 -9.17 -13.31
CA GLY A 54 2.50 -8.57 -14.29
C GLY A 54 2.49 -9.26 -15.65
N GLU A 55 3.12 -10.42 -15.80
CA GLU A 55 2.97 -11.29 -16.98
C GLU A 55 1.91 -12.38 -16.69
N GLY A 56 0.88 -12.42 -17.53
CA GLY A 56 -0.23 -13.37 -17.41
C GLY A 56 -1.27 -13.02 -16.33
N HIS A 57 -2.17 -13.97 -16.08
CA HIS A 57 -3.12 -13.96 -14.98
C HIS A 57 -2.82 -15.15 -14.07
N LYS A 58 -2.96 -14.98 -12.75
CA LYS A 58 -2.90 -16.11 -11.82
C LYS A 58 -4.02 -17.09 -12.19
N GLU A 59 -3.68 -18.31 -12.60
CA GLU A 59 -4.68 -19.38 -12.70
C GLU A 59 -5.35 -19.53 -11.34
N TYR A 60 -6.68 -19.59 -11.34
CA TYR A 60 -7.46 -19.70 -10.11
C TYR A 60 -7.17 -21.04 -9.42
N LEU A 61 -6.20 -21.05 -8.52
CA LEU A 61 -5.92 -22.17 -7.62
C LEU A 61 -6.47 -21.81 -6.24
N ALA A 62 -7.64 -22.37 -5.92
CA ALA A 62 -8.41 -22.07 -4.71
C ALA A 62 -7.60 -22.26 -3.41
N ASP A 63 -6.62 -23.17 -3.40
CA ASP A 63 -5.93 -23.60 -2.17
C ASP A 63 -4.52 -23.03 -1.99
N LYS A 64 -3.98 -22.30 -2.99
CA LYS A 64 -2.60 -21.76 -2.95
C LYS A 64 -2.56 -20.25 -3.15
N TRP A 65 -3.42 -19.52 -2.47
CA TRP A 65 -3.17 -18.11 -2.19
C TRP A 65 -2.06 -18.03 -1.14
N GLN A 66 -0.83 -18.37 -1.58
CA GLN A 66 0.39 -18.28 -0.78
C GLN A 66 0.54 -16.84 -0.33
N ASP A 67 0.55 -16.65 0.99
CA ASP A 67 0.60 -15.34 1.64
C ASP A 67 1.70 -14.43 1.05
N ASP A 68 2.81 -15.04 0.62
CA ASP A 68 4.00 -14.39 0.02
C ASP A 68 3.70 -13.50 -1.20
N ASP A 69 2.77 -13.89 -2.07
CA ASP A 69 2.46 -13.10 -3.28
C ASP A 69 1.98 -11.69 -2.92
N ASN A 70 1.15 -11.58 -1.88
CA ASN A 70 0.60 -10.30 -1.44
C ASN A 70 1.69 -9.34 -0.93
N TYR A 71 2.71 -9.89 -0.27
CA TYR A 71 3.83 -9.09 0.20
C TYR A 71 4.73 -8.67 -0.97
N LEU A 72 5.00 -9.56 -1.93
CA LEU A 72 5.75 -9.24 -3.14
C LEU A 72 5.06 -8.14 -3.97
N PHE A 73 3.73 -8.21 -4.10
CA PHE A 73 2.95 -7.15 -4.74
C PHE A 73 3.00 -5.83 -3.96
N THR A 74 3.02 -5.89 -2.63
CA THR A 74 3.21 -4.70 -1.79
C THR A 74 4.57 -4.06 -2.05
N LEU A 75 5.67 -4.83 -2.07
CA LEU A 75 7.01 -4.31 -2.37
C LEU A 75 7.09 -3.67 -3.75
N MET A 76 6.52 -4.34 -4.77
CA MET A 76 6.40 -3.78 -6.11
C MET A 76 5.61 -2.47 -6.12
N GLY A 77 4.46 -2.41 -5.44
CA GLY A 77 3.64 -1.21 -5.35
C GLY A 77 4.37 -0.04 -4.68
N ILE A 78 5.11 -0.31 -3.60
CA ILE A 78 5.95 0.69 -2.94
C ILE A 78 7.03 1.19 -3.90
N ALA A 79 7.81 0.30 -4.51
CA ALA A 79 8.87 0.70 -5.44
C ALA A 79 8.34 1.55 -6.59
N ARG A 80 7.20 1.19 -7.19
CA ARG A 80 6.62 1.97 -8.29
C ARG A 80 6.19 3.37 -7.86
N GLU A 81 5.59 3.53 -6.69
CA GLU A 81 5.21 4.86 -6.17
C GLU A 81 6.43 5.69 -5.81
N LEU A 82 7.46 5.09 -5.19
CA LEU A 82 8.71 5.79 -4.84
C LEU A 82 9.53 6.18 -6.08
N ASN A 83 9.65 5.28 -7.06
CA ASN A 83 10.40 5.50 -8.30
C ASN A 83 9.90 6.72 -9.08
N ARG A 84 8.58 6.95 -9.07
CA ARG A 84 7.97 8.12 -9.73
C ARG A 84 8.43 9.45 -9.15
N GLU A 85 8.79 9.46 -7.87
CA GLU A 85 9.30 10.64 -7.18
C GLU A 85 10.83 10.63 -7.05
N GLY A 86 11.50 9.63 -7.64
CA GLY A 86 12.97 9.48 -7.54
C GLY A 86 13.45 9.10 -6.14
N ILE A 87 12.58 8.56 -5.29
CA ILE A 87 12.88 8.15 -3.92
C ILE A 87 13.32 6.68 -3.92
N THR A 88 14.40 6.37 -3.21
CA THR A 88 14.87 4.99 -3.01
C THR A 88 14.91 4.59 -1.54
N SER A 89 14.73 5.52 -0.61
CA SER A 89 14.61 5.22 0.81
C SER A 89 13.56 6.09 1.49
N ALA A 90 12.67 5.47 2.27
CA ALA A 90 11.60 6.18 2.97
C ALA A 90 11.03 5.38 4.15
N LYS A 91 10.43 6.11 5.10
CA LYS A 91 9.44 5.52 6.02
C LYS A 91 8.10 5.47 5.31
N VAL A 92 7.46 4.31 5.30
CA VAL A 92 6.19 4.09 4.61
C VAL A 92 5.13 3.60 5.59
N TYR A 93 3.96 4.21 5.50
CA TYR A 93 2.75 3.72 6.12
C TYR A 93 1.86 3.11 5.02
N LEU A 94 1.47 1.86 5.19
CA LEU A 94 0.69 1.12 4.20
C LEU A 94 -0.82 1.36 4.40
N ALA A 95 -1.53 1.52 3.29
CA ALA A 95 -2.98 1.52 3.23
C ALA A 95 -3.41 0.43 2.23
N VAL A 96 -3.69 -0.77 2.71
CA VAL A 96 -3.94 -1.95 1.87
C VAL A 96 -5.42 -2.31 1.80
N GLY A 97 -5.90 -2.67 0.60
CA GLY A 97 -7.25 -3.18 0.37
C GLY A 97 -7.28 -4.70 0.27
N LEU A 98 -8.26 -5.35 0.92
CA LEU A 98 -8.47 -6.80 0.84
C LEU A 98 -9.88 -7.16 0.32
N PRO A 99 -10.04 -8.22 -0.48
CA PRO A 99 -11.37 -8.73 -0.85
C PRO A 99 -12.28 -8.96 0.35
N ILE A 100 -13.53 -8.48 0.26
CA ILE A 100 -14.53 -8.52 1.35
C ILE A 100 -14.71 -9.91 1.96
N THR A 101 -14.50 -10.96 1.16
CA THR A 101 -14.54 -12.37 1.57
C THR A 101 -13.58 -12.72 2.73
N TRP A 102 -12.58 -11.87 3.01
CA TRP A 102 -11.50 -12.14 3.98
C TRP A 102 -11.52 -11.22 5.22
N VAL A 103 -12.28 -10.12 5.20
CA VAL A 103 -12.11 -9.00 6.14
C VAL A 103 -12.63 -9.31 7.56
N GLY A 104 -13.61 -10.22 7.69
CA GLY A 104 -14.26 -10.50 8.98
C GLY A 104 -13.38 -11.21 10.01
N ARG A 105 -12.50 -12.13 9.59
CA ARG A 105 -11.66 -12.94 10.52
C ARG A 105 -10.15 -12.76 10.32
N GLN A 106 -9.70 -12.23 9.18
CA GLN A 106 -8.26 -12.24 8.82
C GLN A 106 -7.62 -10.84 8.74
N ARG A 107 -8.37 -9.77 9.04
CA ARG A 107 -7.86 -8.39 8.96
C ARG A 107 -6.62 -8.15 9.83
N GLU A 108 -6.67 -8.55 11.10
CA GLU A 108 -5.54 -8.31 12.01
C GLU A 108 -4.37 -9.22 11.65
N SER A 109 -4.62 -10.49 11.32
CA SER A 109 -3.57 -11.41 10.84
C SER A 109 -2.86 -10.87 9.60
N PHE A 110 -3.60 -10.31 8.63
CA PHE A 110 -3.01 -9.71 7.44
C PHE A 110 -2.25 -8.42 7.75
N ARG A 111 -2.75 -7.61 8.69
CA ARG A 111 -2.03 -6.43 9.17
C ARG A 111 -0.69 -6.83 9.80
N GLN A 112 -0.69 -7.84 10.68
CA GLN A 112 0.52 -8.38 11.30
C GLN A 112 1.46 -8.95 10.24
N TYR A 113 0.93 -9.67 9.25
CA TYR A 113 1.69 -10.15 8.10
C TYR A 113 2.37 -9.03 7.31
N MET A 114 1.68 -7.92 7.04
CA MET A 114 2.28 -6.76 6.36
C MET A 114 3.32 -6.02 7.22
N LEU A 115 3.23 -6.16 8.55
CA LEU A 115 4.15 -5.56 9.52
C LEU A 115 5.21 -6.54 10.02
N GLN A 116 5.31 -7.74 9.41
CA GLN A 116 6.26 -8.77 9.83
C GLN A 116 7.73 -8.32 9.77
N ARG A 117 8.02 -7.30 8.95
CA ARG A 117 9.35 -6.71 8.76
C ARG A 117 9.27 -5.21 8.98
N GLU A 118 10.03 -4.73 9.95
CA GLU A 118 10.13 -3.29 10.22
C GLU A 118 10.91 -2.57 9.12
N SER A 119 12.01 -3.17 8.65
CA SER A 119 12.85 -2.65 7.57
C SER A 119 13.01 -3.70 6.49
N VAL A 120 12.92 -3.29 5.24
CA VAL A 120 13.02 -4.17 4.08
C VAL A 120 13.88 -3.54 3.00
N ASP A 121 14.90 -4.27 2.60
CA ASP A 121 15.74 -3.94 1.44
C ASP A 121 15.38 -4.90 0.30
N PHE A 122 15.14 -4.33 -0.87
CA PHE A 122 14.77 -5.10 -2.06
C PHE A 122 15.16 -4.35 -3.31
N LYS A 123 15.19 -5.05 -4.45
CA LYS A 123 15.57 -4.48 -5.74
C LYS A 123 14.40 -4.62 -6.70
N TYR A 124 14.02 -3.55 -7.37
CA TYR A 124 12.95 -3.56 -8.38
C TYR A 124 13.41 -2.80 -9.63
N GLU A 125 13.34 -3.46 -10.80
CA GLU A 125 13.83 -2.93 -12.08
C GLU A 125 15.25 -2.33 -11.98
N GLU A 126 16.19 -3.11 -11.45
CA GLU A 126 17.59 -2.72 -11.19
C GLU A 126 17.85 -1.66 -10.12
N LYS A 127 16.80 -1.08 -9.53
CA LYS A 127 16.95 -0.06 -8.47
C LYS A 127 16.81 -0.68 -7.09
N LEU A 128 17.72 -0.31 -6.19
CA LEU A 128 17.66 -0.70 -4.78
C LEU A 128 16.73 0.23 -4.02
N TYR A 129 15.86 -0.35 -3.19
CA TYR A 129 14.97 0.34 -2.29
C TYR A 129 15.21 -0.12 -0.86
N SER A 130 15.23 0.84 0.07
CA SER A 130 15.34 0.59 1.51
C SER A 130 14.19 1.27 2.24
N VAL A 131 13.22 0.47 2.69
CA VAL A 131 11.95 0.97 3.20
C VAL A 131 11.76 0.53 4.64
N ARG A 132 11.36 1.47 5.50
CA ARG A 132 10.89 1.16 6.86
C ARG A 132 9.37 1.21 6.91
N ILE A 133 8.74 0.05 7.14
CA ILE A 133 7.28 -0.05 7.25
C ILE A 133 6.90 0.29 8.69
N ILE A 134 6.29 1.46 8.89
CA ILE A 134 5.99 1.99 10.23
C ILE A 134 4.55 1.75 10.68
N GLY A 135 3.69 1.23 9.79
CA GLY A 135 2.29 0.96 10.10
C GLY A 135 1.50 0.53 8.87
N CYS A 136 0.31 -0.03 9.12
CA CYS A 136 -0.56 -0.57 8.08
C CYS A 136 -2.04 -0.41 8.48
N TYR A 137 -2.84 0.20 7.60
CA TYR A 137 -4.30 0.19 7.63
C TYR A 137 -4.84 -0.80 6.60
N VAL A 138 -5.81 -1.62 7.01
CA VAL A 138 -6.44 -2.63 6.15
C VAL A 138 -7.90 -2.26 5.93
N TYR A 139 -8.29 -2.08 4.67
CA TYR A 139 -9.63 -1.68 4.25
C TYR A 139 -10.36 -2.83 3.51
N PRO A 140 -11.68 -3.04 3.74
CA PRO A 140 -12.48 -3.94 2.92
C PRO A 140 -12.63 -3.44 1.47
N GLN A 141 -12.43 -4.32 0.49
CA GLN A 141 -12.67 -4.04 -0.93
C GLN A 141 -14.15 -3.76 -1.18
N GLY A 142 -14.45 -2.72 -1.95
CA GLY A 142 -15.82 -2.29 -2.23
C GLY A 142 -16.37 -1.26 -1.25
N CYS A 143 -15.71 -1.03 -0.11
CA CYS A 143 -15.83 0.25 0.58
C CYS A 143 -14.89 1.22 -0.14
N GLY A 144 -15.44 1.97 -1.10
CA GLY A 144 -14.75 3.14 -1.64
C GLY A 144 -14.34 4.01 -0.47
N CYS A 145 -13.06 4.01 -0.12
CA CYS A 145 -12.57 4.95 0.87
C CYS A 145 -12.76 6.33 0.22
N PRO A 146 -13.53 7.26 0.82
CA PRO A 146 -13.40 8.64 0.44
C PRO A 146 -11.92 8.95 0.67
N VAL A 147 -11.17 9.18 -0.41
CA VAL A 147 -9.97 10.00 -0.28
C VAL A 147 -10.52 11.37 0.09
N ASP A 148 -10.69 11.60 1.39
CA ASP A 148 -11.21 12.86 1.89
C ASP A 148 -10.22 13.94 1.45
N THR A 149 -10.59 14.66 0.40
CA THR A 149 -9.90 15.85 -0.11
C THR A 149 -10.17 17.05 0.80
N SER A 150 -10.55 16.81 2.06
CA SER A 150 -10.97 17.82 3.02
C SER A 150 -9.87 18.15 4.04
N ALA A 151 -8.61 18.25 3.57
CA ALA A 151 -7.65 19.17 4.20
C ALA A 151 -7.99 20.63 3.80
N LYS A 152 -9.23 21.06 4.05
CA LYS A 152 -9.62 22.47 4.09
C LYS A 152 -9.97 22.83 5.52
N GLN A 153 -8.94 23.25 6.23
CA GLN A 153 -8.92 24.36 7.17
C GLN A 153 -10.28 24.73 7.80
N LYS A 154 -10.46 24.33 9.06
CA LYS A 154 -11.26 25.11 10.02
C LYS A 154 -10.52 25.22 11.35
N HIS A 155 -9.54 26.13 11.39
CA HIS A 155 -9.32 26.89 12.62
C HIS A 155 -10.61 27.68 12.88
N ARG A 156 -11.48 27.14 13.73
CA ARG A 156 -12.56 27.92 14.34
C ARG A 156 -11.95 28.69 15.51
N PRO A 157 -11.88 30.03 15.48
CA PRO A 157 -11.54 30.77 16.70
C PRO A 157 -12.67 30.57 17.72
N ARG A 158 -12.30 30.34 18.97
CA ARG A 158 -13.23 30.31 20.11
C ARG A 158 -14.00 31.64 20.14
N ARG A 159 -15.32 31.59 19.92
CA ARG A 159 -16.20 32.74 20.19
C ARG A 159 -16.26 32.94 21.70
N GLN A 160 -15.78 34.08 22.19
CA GLN A 160 -16.13 34.55 23.53
C GLN A 160 -17.65 34.77 23.61
N PRO A 161 -18.31 34.47 24.73
CA PRO A 161 -19.73 34.75 24.88
C PRO A 161 -19.94 36.27 25.02
N ARG A 162 -20.85 36.83 24.21
CA ARG A 162 -21.37 38.20 24.41
C ARG A 162 -22.49 38.17 25.46
N PRO A 163 -22.64 39.21 26.30
CA PRO A 163 -23.69 39.25 27.31
C PRO A 163 -25.07 39.48 26.67
N LEU A 164 -26.09 38.82 27.21
CA LEU A 164 -27.48 38.92 26.76
C LEU A 164 -28.12 40.24 27.26
N PRO A 165 -28.91 40.94 26.42
CA PRO A 165 -29.65 42.12 26.85
C PRO A 165 -31.03 41.77 27.44
N TRP A 166 -31.23 42.10 28.72
CA TRP A 166 -32.42 42.71 29.36
C TRP A 166 -33.81 42.39 28.77
N TRP A 167 -34.70 41.81 29.60
CA TRP A 167 -36.14 42.01 29.49
C TRP A 167 -36.72 42.54 30.80
N ARG A 168 -37.55 43.58 30.64
CA ARG A 168 -38.35 44.29 31.63
C ARG A 168 -39.42 43.38 32.23
N SER A 169 -39.65 43.53 33.54
CA SER A 169 -40.96 43.80 34.15
C SER A 169 -40.71 44.44 35.50
#